data_AF-A0A8W8MCS5-F1
#
_entry.id   AF-A0A8W8MCS5-F1
#
_cell.length_a   1.000
_cell.length_b   1.000
_cell.length_c   1.000
_cell.angle_alpha   90.00
_cell.angle_beta   90.00
_cell.angle_gamma   90.00
#
_symmetry.space_group_name_H-M   'P 1'
#
loop_
_entity.id
_entity.type
_entity.pdbx_description
1 polymer ?
#
loop_
_entity_poly.entity_id
_entity_poly.type
_entity_poly.pdbx_seq_one_letter_code
_entity_poly.pdbx_strand_id
1 'polypeptide(L)'
;GKGAPDPSAEDARIPEENLPRCTKDNCGGLLRPHVVWFGENLDRSVLNAAQRKLDACDLCLVVGTSSVVYPACLFAPEVASRGVPVAEFNVEPTDVTDSLGFHFRGPAGEWLPKALGPHPDENI
;
A
#
# COMPACT_ATOMS: atom_id res chain seq x y z
N GLY A 1 6.86 -0.17 -11.72
CA GLY A 1 5.98 -0.21 -10.55
C GLY A 1 4.60 0.35 -10.86
N LYS A 2 3.80 -0.35 -11.67
CA LYS A 2 2.42 0.08 -12.04
C LYS A 2 1.35 -0.91 -11.56
N GLY A 3 1.59 -1.57 -10.43
CA GLY A 3 0.60 -2.43 -9.75
C GLY A 3 0.24 -3.74 -10.43
N ALA A 4 0.39 -3.91 -11.74
CA ALA A 4 0.22 -5.19 -12.42
C ALA A 4 1.54 -5.98 -12.45
N PRO A 5 1.51 -7.31 -12.29
CA PRO A 5 2.67 -8.14 -12.53
C PRO A 5 3.04 -8.03 -14.01
N ASP A 6 4.33 -7.91 -14.31
CA ASP A 6 4.80 -7.91 -15.69
C ASP A 6 4.62 -9.33 -16.26
N PRO A 7 3.76 -9.54 -17.27
CA PRO A 7 3.53 -10.87 -17.85
C PRO A 7 4.77 -11.41 -18.58
N SER A 8 5.76 -10.56 -18.86
CA SER A 8 7.06 -10.92 -19.42
C SER A 8 8.14 -11.17 -18.37
N ALA A 9 7.82 -11.05 -17.08
CA ALA A 9 8.76 -11.36 -16.02
C ALA A 9 9.21 -12.82 -16.12
N GLU A 10 10.52 -13.04 -16.08
CA GLU A 10 11.09 -14.38 -16.07
C GLU A 10 10.75 -15.10 -14.77
N ASP A 11 10.26 -16.34 -14.89
CA ASP A 11 10.08 -17.21 -13.73
C ASP A 11 11.46 -17.51 -13.10
N ALA A 12 11.52 -17.49 -11.77
CA ALA A 12 12.73 -17.84 -11.02
C ALA A 12 13.18 -19.30 -11.22
N ARG A 13 12.33 -20.17 -11.80
CA ARG A 13 12.62 -21.58 -12.14
C ARG A 13 13.28 -22.33 -10.98
N ILE A 14 12.73 -22.18 -9.78
CA ILE A 14 13.24 -22.83 -8.58
C ILE A 14 12.83 -24.31 -8.60
N PRO A 15 13.76 -25.27 -8.49
CA PRO A 15 13.43 -26.69 -8.39
C PRO A 15 12.54 -26.98 -7.16
N GLU A 16 11.56 -27.88 -7.30
CA GLU A 16 10.55 -28.14 -6.27
C GLU A 16 11.16 -28.70 -4.97
N GLU A 17 12.28 -29.41 -5.08
CA GLU A 17 13.05 -29.93 -3.95
C GLU A 17 13.65 -28.81 -3.07
N ASN A 18 13.83 -27.61 -3.63
CA ASN A 18 14.36 -26.44 -2.93
C ASN A 18 13.26 -25.54 -2.35
N LEU A 19 11.98 -25.84 -2.62
CA LEU A 19 10.86 -25.08 -2.08
C LEU A 19 10.65 -25.37 -0.59
N PRO A 20 10.24 -24.37 0.21
CA PRO A 20 10.03 -24.54 1.64
C PRO A 20 8.92 -25.56 1.92
N ARG A 21 9.18 -26.48 2.85
CA ARG A 21 8.24 -27.54 3.26
C ARG A 21 7.91 -27.46 4.74
N CYS A 22 6.73 -27.96 5.10
CA CYS A 22 6.27 -28.04 6.48
C CYS A 22 7.14 -28.99 7.29
N THR A 23 7.67 -28.50 8.41
CA THR A 23 8.54 -29.25 9.33
C THR A 23 7.77 -30.05 10.39
N LYS A 24 6.44 -30.01 10.38
CA LYS A 24 5.61 -30.80 11.31
C LYS A 24 5.65 -32.27 10.93
N ASP A 25 5.71 -33.13 11.95
CA ASP A 25 5.68 -34.58 11.80
C ASP A 25 4.52 -35.02 10.91
N ASN A 26 4.82 -35.91 9.96
CA ASN A 26 3.88 -36.48 8.99
C ASN A 26 3.17 -35.46 8.06
N CYS A 27 3.63 -34.21 7.96
CA CYS A 27 3.04 -33.22 7.04
C CYS A 27 3.81 -33.13 5.71
N GLY A 28 5.06 -32.61 5.72
CA GLY A 28 5.92 -32.51 4.52
C GLY A 28 5.41 -31.65 3.35
N GLY A 29 4.24 -31.02 3.48
CA GLY A 29 3.60 -30.25 2.41
C GLY A 29 4.35 -28.96 2.05
N LEU A 30 4.16 -28.48 0.82
CA LEU A 30 4.71 -27.21 0.36
C LEU A 30 4.12 -26.03 1.14
N LEU A 31 4.98 -25.13 1.62
CA LEU A 31 4.56 -23.90 2.27
C LEU A 31 4.28 -22.83 1.21
N ARG A 32 3.13 -22.17 1.32
CA ARG A 32 2.86 -20.93 0.60
C ARG A 32 3.11 -19.72 1.52
N PRO A 33 3.69 -18.63 1.00
CA PRO A 33 3.79 -17.39 1.77
C PRO A 33 2.40 -16.88 2.14
N HIS A 34 2.28 -16.29 3.33
CA HIS A 34 1.03 -15.68 3.79
C HIS A 34 0.89 -14.27 3.21
N VAL A 35 0.69 -14.21 1.89
CA VAL A 35 0.45 -12.99 1.11
C VAL A 35 -0.79 -13.18 0.24
N VAL A 36 -1.35 -12.09 -0.26
CA VAL A 36 -2.47 -12.14 -1.21
C VAL A 36 -1.91 -12.01 -2.61
N TRP A 37 -2.17 -13.02 -3.44
CA TRP A 37 -1.79 -13.00 -4.85
C TRP A 37 -2.85 -12.29 -5.70
N PHE A 38 -2.46 -11.90 -6.91
CA PHE A 38 -3.43 -11.37 -7.88
C PHE A 38 -4.55 -12.39 -8.14
N GLY A 39 -5.79 -11.92 -8.08
CA GLY A 39 -6.99 -12.77 -8.21
C GLY A 39 -7.46 -13.41 -6.91
N GLU A 40 -6.67 -13.35 -5.83
CA GLU A 40 -7.15 -13.77 -4.51
C GLU A 40 -7.96 -12.65 -3.84
N ASN A 41 -8.91 -13.06 -2.99
CA ASN A 41 -9.66 -12.12 -2.17
C ASN A 41 -8.81 -11.68 -0.97
N LEU A 42 -8.90 -10.40 -0.63
CA LEU A 42 -8.40 -9.90 0.64
C LEU A 42 -9.26 -10.40 1.80
N ASP A 43 -8.63 -10.58 2.96
CA ASP A 43 -9.32 -10.91 4.20
C ASP A 43 -10.30 -9.79 4.58
N ARG A 44 -11.59 -10.13 4.69
CA ARG A 44 -12.66 -9.18 5.02
C ARG A 44 -12.48 -8.56 6.40
N SER A 45 -11.91 -9.27 7.36
CA SER A 45 -11.67 -8.75 8.70
C SER A 45 -10.61 -7.63 8.67
N VAL A 46 -9.56 -7.80 7.85
CA VAL A 46 -8.51 -6.80 7.63
C VAL A 46 -9.08 -5.58 6.90
N LEU A 47 -9.86 -5.79 5.85
CA LEU A 47 -10.54 -4.69 5.13
C LEU A 47 -11.47 -3.90 6.05
N ASN A 48 -12.28 -4.57 6.87
CA ASN A 48 -13.16 -3.91 7.82
C ASN A 48 -12.38 -3.12 8.89
N ALA A 49 -11.23 -3.64 9.34
CA ALA A 49 -10.38 -2.94 10.28
C ALA A 49 -9.75 -1.69 9.65
N ALA A 50 -9.29 -1.76 8.40
CA ALA A 50 -8.80 -0.61 7.64
C ALA A 50 -9.91 0.43 7.46
N GLN A 51 -11.11 0.00 7.07
CA GLN A 51 -12.26 0.89 6.90
C GLN A 51 -12.56 1.71 8.15
N ARG A 52 -12.61 1.06 9.33
CA ARG A 52 -12.83 1.77 10.61
C ARG A 52 -11.77 2.84 10.90
N LYS A 53 -10.53 2.63 10.44
CA LYS A 53 -9.46 3.63 10.58
C LYS A 53 -9.63 4.78 9.60
N LEU A 54 -10.02 4.49 8.37
CA LEU A 54 -10.36 5.51 7.38
C LEU A 54 -11.55 6.36 7.86
N ASP A 55 -12.58 5.72 8.41
CA ASP A 55 -13.78 6.38 8.97
C ASP A 55 -13.42 7.36 10.10
N ALA A 56 -12.45 7.02 10.94
CA ALA A 56 -12.08 7.82 12.11
C ALA A 56 -10.92 8.81 11.86
N CYS A 57 -10.22 8.74 10.73
CA CYS A 57 -9.07 9.61 10.49
C CYS A 57 -9.47 11.04 10.15
N ASP A 58 -8.63 11.98 10.56
CA ASP A 58 -8.68 13.42 10.27
C ASP A 58 -7.59 13.86 9.28
N LEU A 59 -6.67 12.96 8.93
CA LEU A 59 -5.65 13.11 7.90
C LEU A 59 -5.26 11.73 7.35
N CYS A 60 -5.13 11.63 6.02
CA CYS A 60 -4.64 10.42 5.36
C CYS A 60 -3.37 10.72 4.56
N LEU A 61 -2.33 9.91 4.76
CA LEU A 61 -1.08 9.99 4.01
C LEU A 61 -0.99 8.82 3.03
N VAL A 62 -0.78 9.12 1.76
CA VAL A 62 -0.60 8.14 0.68
C VAL A 62 0.85 8.16 0.27
N VAL A 63 1.58 7.08 0.49
CA VAL A 63 3.04 7.07 0.34
C VAL A 63 3.47 5.94 -0.60
N GLY A 64 4.17 6.29 -1.70
CA GLY A 64 4.88 5.32 -2.53
C GLY A 64 3.98 4.28 -3.22
N THR A 65 2.83 4.69 -3.74
CA THR A 65 1.89 3.81 -4.47
C THR A 65 1.51 4.41 -5.81
N SER A 66 1.17 3.56 -6.77
CA SER A 66 0.61 4.00 -8.06
C SER A 66 -0.90 4.20 -8.01
N SER A 67 -1.56 3.83 -6.90
CA SER A 67 -3.01 3.97 -6.71
C SER A 67 -3.86 3.26 -7.78
N VAL A 68 -3.42 2.09 -8.27
CA VAL A 68 -4.16 1.31 -9.30
C VAL A 68 -4.67 -0.06 -8.84
N VAL A 69 -4.17 -0.60 -7.72
CA VAL A 69 -4.52 -1.97 -7.29
C VAL A 69 -5.77 -1.94 -6.41
N TYR A 70 -6.84 -2.58 -6.90
CA TYR A 70 -8.09 -2.72 -6.17
C TYR A 70 -8.01 -3.76 -5.06
N PRO A 71 -8.74 -3.57 -3.95
CA PRO A 71 -9.55 -2.40 -3.59
C PRO A 71 -8.76 -1.25 -2.95
N ALA A 72 -7.47 -1.44 -2.64
CA ALA A 72 -6.70 -0.49 -1.83
C ALA A 72 -6.58 0.92 -2.44
N CYS A 73 -6.60 1.03 -3.78
CA CYS A 73 -6.60 2.32 -4.47
C CYS A 73 -7.81 3.21 -4.15
N LEU A 74 -8.91 2.65 -3.64
CA LEU A 74 -10.13 3.40 -3.34
C LEU A 74 -10.05 4.17 -2.02
N PHE A 75 -9.13 3.82 -1.12
CA PHE A 75 -9.08 4.41 0.23
C PHE A 75 -8.80 5.92 0.22
N ALA A 76 -7.87 6.38 -0.60
CA ALA A 76 -7.51 7.79 -0.65
C ALA A 76 -8.63 8.66 -1.27
N PRO A 77 -9.22 8.30 -2.42
CA PRO A 77 -10.41 8.99 -2.95
C PRO A 77 -11.59 8.99 -1.99
N GLU A 78 -11.83 7.88 -1.29
CA GLU A 78 -12.92 7.79 -0.32
C GLU A 78 -12.73 8.78 0.84
N VAL A 79 -11.54 8.85 1.43
CA VAL A 79 -11.22 9.81 2.49
C VAL A 79 -11.34 11.25 1.97
N ALA A 80 -10.78 11.54 0.78
CA ALA A 80 -10.87 12.88 0.17
C ALA A 80 -12.33 13.30 -0.08
N SER A 81 -13.20 12.38 -0.50
CA SER A 81 -14.62 12.65 -0.77
C SER A 81 -15.41 13.12 0.46
N ARG A 82 -14.90 12.82 1.66
CA ARG A 82 -15.49 13.24 2.94
C ARG A 82 -14.98 14.60 3.42
N GLY A 83 -14.12 15.24 2.64
CA GLY A 83 -13.47 16.51 3.01
C GLY A 83 -12.31 16.36 4.00
N VAL A 84 -11.87 15.14 4.28
CA VAL A 84 -10.69 14.89 5.11
C VAL A 84 -9.44 15.14 4.26
N PRO A 85 -8.45 15.90 4.77
CA PRO A 85 -7.18 16.12 4.09
C PRO A 85 -6.49 14.82 3.68
N VAL A 86 -6.07 14.73 2.42
CA VAL A 86 -5.24 13.65 1.90
C VAL A 86 -3.96 14.23 1.32
N ALA A 87 -2.83 13.71 1.77
CA ALA A 87 -1.51 14.10 1.31
C ALA A 87 -0.79 12.94 0.61
N GLU A 88 -0.48 13.11 -0.67
CA GLU A 88 0.25 12.15 -1.47
C GLU A 88 1.75 12.45 -1.47
N PHE A 89 2.56 11.42 -1.25
CA PHE A 89 4.03 11.46 -1.31
C PHE A 89 4.48 10.42 -2.34
N ASN A 90 4.80 10.88 -3.55
CA ASN A 90 5.15 9.98 -4.63
C ASN A 90 6.12 10.61 -5.63
N VAL A 91 6.95 9.79 -6.28
CA VAL A 91 7.93 10.26 -7.27
C VAL A 91 7.22 10.69 -8.56
N GLU A 92 6.19 9.95 -8.94
CA GLU A 92 5.33 10.21 -10.10
C GLU A 92 3.90 10.47 -9.62
N PRO A 93 3.15 11.37 -10.27
CA PRO A 93 1.73 11.52 -9.98
C PRO A 93 0.95 10.24 -10.34
N THR A 94 -0.19 10.06 -9.70
CA THR A 94 -1.18 9.01 -9.96
C THR A 94 -2.41 9.60 -10.63
N ASP A 95 -3.30 8.75 -11.16
CA ASP A 95 -4.54 9.21 -11.80
C ASP A 95 -5.48 9.97 -10.85
N VAL A 96 -5.26 9.85 -9.53
CA VAL A 96 -6.05 10.54 -8.50
C VAL A 96 -5.36 11.76 -7.93
N THR A 97 -4.09 12.05 -8.25
CA THR A 97 -3.30 13.14 -7.64
C THR A 97 -4.05 14.48 -7.61
N ASP A 98 -4.67 14.87 -8.72
CA ASP A 98 -5.38 16.16 -8.83
C ASP A 98 -6.66 16.23 -7.97
N SER A 99 -7.18 15.07 -7.55
CA SER A 99 -8.30 14.97 -6.61
C SER A 99 -7.87 14.98 -5.14
N LEU A 100 -6.56 14.88 -4.87
CA LEU A 100 -6.00 14.90 -3.52
C LEU A 100 -5.64 16.33 -3.12
N GLY A 101 -5.84 16.67 -1.84
CA GLY A 101 -5.65 18.04 -1.35
C GLY A 101 -4.18 18.49 -1.34
N PHE A 102 -3.24 17.58 -1.10
CA PHE A 102 -1.80 17.86 -1.08
C PHE A 102 -1.04 16.79 -1.86
N HIS A 103 -0.01 17.20 -2.61
CA HIS A 103 0.89 16.28 -3.29
C HIS A 103 2.34 16.76 -3.20
N PHE A 104 3.23 15.85 -2.82
CA PHE A 104 4.65 16.07 -2.65
C PHE A 104 5.41 15.19 -3.63
N ARG A 105 5.92 15.81 -4.69
CA ARG A 105 6.60 15.10 -5.77
C ARG A 105 8.07 14.84 -5.42
N GLY A 106 8.42 13.58 -5.26
CA GLY A 106 9.80 13.13 -5.03
C GLY A 106 9.88 11.93 -4.07
N PRO A 107 11.10 11.56 -3.63
CA PRO A 107 11.29 10.46 -2.69
C PRO A 107 10.59 10.74 -1.37
N ALA A 108 9.76 9.79 -0.91
CA ALA A 108 9.06 9.90 0.37
C ALA A 108 10.03 10.08 1.55
N GLY A 109 11.21 9.46 1.48
CA GLY A 109 12.27 9.61 2.50
C GLY A 109 12.83 11.03 2.62
N GLU A 110 12.66 11.88 1.62
CA GLU A 110 13.06 13.30 1.67
C GLU A 110 11.89 14.20 2.07
N TRP A 111 10.69 13.93 1.57
CA TRP A 111 9.52 14.80 1.76
C TRP A 111 8.79 14.57 3.07
N LEU A 112 8.65 13.32 3.53
CA LEU A 112 7.94 13.03 4.79
C LEU A 112 8.56 13.74 5.99
N PRO A 113 9.89 13.72 6.22
CA PRO A 113 10.48 14.44 7.36
C PRO A 113 10.29 15.95 7.30
N LYS A 114 10.22 16.54 6.10
CA LYS A 114 10.00 17.99 5.91
C LYS A 114 8.54 18.35 6.16
N ALA A 115 7.61 17.56 5.66
CA ALA A 115 6.17 17.82 5.77
C ALA A 115 5.62 17.54 7.18
N LEU A 116 6.19 16.55 7.87
CA LEU A 116 5.83 16.18 9.25
C LEU A 116 6.81 16.73 10.29
N GLY A 117 7.73 17.60 9.88
CA GLY A 117 8.63 18.30 10.80
C GLY A 117 7.86 19.26 11.71
N PRO A 118 8.43 19.63 12.86
CA PRO A 118 7.84 20.63 13.75
C PRO A 118 7.52 21.90 13.00
N HIS A 119 6.36 22.50 13.28
CA HIS A 119 6.08 23.82 12.76
C HIS A 119 7.07 24.83 13.37
N PRO A 120 7.56 25.84 12.64
CA PRO A 120 8.50 26.84 13.20
C PRO A 120 8.03 27.54 14.48
N ASP A 121 6.71 27.58 14.69
CA ASP A 121 6.08 28.18 15.87
C ASP A 121 5.85 27.18 17.02
N GLU A 122 6.09 25.89 16.80
CA GLU A 122 6.09 24.87 17.84
C GLU A 122 7.43 24.96 18.60
N ASN A 123 7.43 25.70 19.70
CA ASN A 123 8.56 25.70 20.64
C ASN A 123 8.68 24.29 21.26
N ILE A 124 9.64 23.50 20.76
CA ILE A 124 10.08 22.24 21.38
C ILE A 124 11.18 22.53 22.40
#